data_AF-A0A2W7T894-F1
#
_entry.id   AF-A0A2W7T894-F1
#
_cell.length_a   1.000
_cell.length_b   1.000
_cell.length_c   1.000
_cell.angle_alpha   90.00
_cell.angle_beta   90.00
_cell.angle_gamma   90.00
#
_symmetry.space_group_name_H-M   'P 1'
#
loop_
_entity.id
_entity.type
_entity.pdbx_description
1 polymer ?
#
loop_
_entity_poly.entity_id
_entity_poly.type
_entity_poly.pdbx_seq_one_letter_code
_entity_poly.pdbx_strand_id
1 'polypeptide(L)'
;MPLNTDAKKNIIKKVISNQDYRDEVLVIIDEIFLDYCISFFKQVVYAKIDALGEKSDWYKKVFLNPDLPKEQIAINSGLNMKSITNAFNSSKKEVVIQASYDNYNRLQKTINDLVSNGNNFEIKLSIKFKDVAVDLTVAESLIVINTIAVKRAEIRGGMWSAVGKQVEKPLMTTLCMLFNVPFEYHAQDGNPDSFREVDFYVLSKDGKKLRTEVKLMGKGNPESADAIFARQPAIFLADKLSDKNKKQAEMLNVQWIELRNKGGYKRFQEVLNALNVPNSDLNGDLNTRLDEILKEIYGE
;
A
#
# COMPACT_ATOMS: atom_id res chain seq x y z
N MET A 1 4.00 4.40 6.37
CA MET A 1 3.14 5.52 6.84
C MET A 1 1.88 4.91 7.43
N PRO A 2 1.55 5.22 8.69
CA PRO A 2 0.30 4.75 9.30
C PRO A 2 -0.88 5.44 8.60
N LEU A 3 -1.94 4.69 8.29
CA LEU A 3 -3.20 5.25 7.83
C LEU A 3 -3.92 5.95 8.98
N ASN A 4 -4.66 7.02 8.67
CA ASN A 4 -5.65 7.59 9.59
C ASN A 4 -6.62 6.48 10.05
N THR A 5 -6.94 6.48 11.34
CA THR A 5 -8.00 5.67 11.95
C THR A 5 -9.32 5.72 11.17
N ASP A 6 -9.79 6.89 10.75
CA ASP A 6 -11.06 7.03 10.01
C ASP A 6 -11.01 6.28 8.67
N ALA A 7 -9.90 6.39 7.95
CA ALA A 7 -9.72 5.68 6.68
C ALA A 7 -9.74 4.16 6.89
N LYS A 8 -9.10 3.65 7.96
CA LYS A 8 -9.15 2.22 8.31
C LYS A 8 -10.59 1.78 8.59
N LYS A 9 -11.33 2.55 9.40
CA LYS A 9 -12.74 2.27 9.70
C LYS A 9 -13.61 2.25 8.46
N ASN A 10 -13.47 3.24 7.58
CA ASN A 10 -14.23 3.32 6.34
C ASN A 10 -13.95 2.13 5.42
N ILE A 11 -12.68 1.73 5.29
CA ILE A 11 -12.31 0.53 4.53
C ILE A 11 -12.98 -0.72 5.11
N ILE A 12 -12.90 -0.94 6.43
CA ILE A 12 -13.50 -2.11 7.09
C ILE A 12 -15.01 -2.14 6.86
N LYS A 13 -15.69 -1.01 7.09
CA LYS A 13 -17.14 -0.87 6.88
C LYS A 13 -17.54 -1.19 5.45
N LYS A 14 -16.83 -0.62 4.48
CA LYS A 14 -17.09 -0.85 3.05
C LYS A 14 -16.93 -2.32 2.69
N VAL A 15 -15.81 -2.95 3.11
CA VAL A 15 -15.54 -4.36 2.82
C VAL A 15 -16.63 -5.27 3.41
N ILE A 16 -16.98 -5.11 4.69
CA ILE A 16 -18.01 -5.93 5.35
C ILE A 16 -19.39 -5.70 4.73
N SER A 17 -19.68 -4.47 4.31
CA SER A 17 -20.96 -4.07 3.72
C SER A 17 -21.08 -4.36 2.22
N ASN A 18 -20.18 -5.17 1.65
CA ASN A 18 -20.16 -5.52 0.22
C ASN A 18 -20.03 -4.28 -0.70
N GLN A 19 -19.24 -3.28 -0.27
CA GLN A 19 -18.89 -2.10 -1.05
C GLN A 19 -17.43 -2.14 -1.47
N ASP A 20 -17.07 -1.44 -2.55
CA ASP A 20 -15.67 -1.30 -2.94
C ASP A 20 -14.99 -0.26 -2.04
N TYR A 21 -13.85 -0.64 -1.44
CA TYR A 21 -13.03 0.25 -0.60
C TYR A 21 -11.88 0.90 -1.38
N ARG A 22 -11.70 0.55 -2.66
CA ARG A 22 -10.58 1.05 -3.47
C ARG A 22 -10.59 2.56 -3.64
N ASP A 23 -11.75 3.18 -3.62
CA ASP A 23 -11.90 4.64 -3.65
C ASP A 23 -11.25 5.30 -2.43
N GLU A 24 -11.43 4.75 -1.22
CA GLU A 24 -10.73 5.22 0.00
C GLU A 24 -9.22 5.16 -0.18
N VAL A 25 -8.71 4.05 -0.74
CA VAL A 25 -7.27 3.89 -0.97
C VAL A 25 -6.77 4.88 -2.01
N LEU A 26 -7.54 5.16 -3.06
CA LEU A 26 -7.16 6.15 -4.07
C LEU A 26 -7.08 7.57 -3.48
N VAL A 27 -8.03 7.95 -2.62
CA VAL A 27 -7.99 9.24 -1.89
C VAL A 27 -6.70 9.35 -1.08
N ILE A 28 -6.35 8.32 -0.31
CA ILE A 28 -5.10 8.30 0.47
C ILE A 28 -3.85 8.44 -0.42
N ILE A 29 -3.81 7.74 -1.56
CA ILE A 29 -2.69 7.85 -2.51
C ILE A 29 -2.61 9.27 -3.08
N ASP A 30 -3.75 9.89 -3.38
CA ASP A 30 -3.83 11.24 -3.91
C ASP A 30 -3.36 12.29 -2.91
N GLU A 31 -3.83 12.22 -1.66
CA GLU A 31 -3.40 13.12 -0.58
C GLU A 31 -1.89 13.07 -0.36
N ILE A 32 -1.33 11.86 -0.17
CA ILE A 32 0.11 11.67 0.06
C ILE A 32 0.93 12.17 -1.13
N PHE A 33 0.45 11.93 -2.35
CA PHE A 33 1.14 12.36 -3.56
C PHE A 33 1.11 13.88 -3.74
N LEU A 34 -0.03 14.52 -3.51
CA LEU A 34 -0.17 15.96 -3.66
C LEU A 34 0.62 16.71 -2.58
N ASP A 35 0.63 16.22 -1.34
CA ASP A 35 1.48 16.76 -0.27
C ASP A 35 2.98 16.65 -0.62
N TYR A 36 3.39 15.49 -1.17
CA TYR A 36 4.74 15.34 -1.70
C TYR A 36 5.03 16.36 -2.81
N CYS A 37 4.12 16.55 -3.77
CA CYS A 37 4.33 17.49 -4.87
C CYS A 37 4.55 18.91 -4.35
N ILE A 38 3.72 19.37 -3.41
CA ILE A 38 3.85 20.68 -2.78
C ILE A 38 5.22 20.82 -2.10
N SER A 39 5.62 19.81 -1.33
CA SER A 39 6.91 19.81 -0.61
C SER A 39 8.10 19.77 -1.57
N PHE A 40 8.03 18.97 -2.63
CA PHE A 40 9.07 18.84 -3.64
C PHE A 40 9.22 20.13 -4.45
N PHE A 41 8.12 20.76 -4.90
CA PHE A 41 8.20 22.02 -5.63
C PHE A 41 8.79 23.16 -4.78
N LYS A 42 8.52 23.20 -3.47
CA LYS A 42 9.21 24.14 -2.57
C LYS A 42 10.73 23.92 -2.57
N GLN A 43 11.18 22.66 -2.51
CA GLN A 43 12.60 22.32 -2.60
C GLN A 43 13.21 22.75 -3.94
N VAL A 44 12.48 22.55 -5.05
CA VAL A 44 12.92 22.99 -6.38
C VAL A 44 13.10 24.51 -6.44
N VAL A 45 12.17 25.28 -5.86
CA VAL A 45 12.28 26.75 -5.78
C VAL A 45 13.56 27.15 -5.04
N TYR A 46 13.78 26.63 -3.84
CA TYR A 46 14.97 26.95 -3.05
C TYR A 46 16.26 26.57 -3.78
N ALA A 47 16.34 25.34 -4.30
CA ALA A 47 17.50 24.86 -5.02
C ALA A 47 17.81 25.69 -6.28
N LYS A 48 16.79 26.10 -7.03
CA LYS A 48 16.97 26.92 -8.24
C LYS A 48 17.43 28.34 -7.90
N ILE A 49 16.95 28.93 -6.80
CA ILE A 49 17.41 30.23 -6.31
C ILE A 49 18.87 30.17 -5.87
N ASP A 50 19.22 29.17 -5.06
CA ASP A 50 20.58 29.00 -4.52
C ASP A 50 21.61 28.73 -5.63
N ALA A 51 21.16 28.19 -6.77
CA ALA A 51 21.98 27.92 -7.94
C ALA A 51 22.01 29.06 -8.98
N LEU A 52 21.34 30.19 -8.74
CA LEU A 52 21.35 31.31 -9.70
C LEU A 52 22.78 31.78 -9.98
N GLY A 53 23.21 31.65 -11.24
CA GLY A 53 24.56 32.02 -11.69
C GLY A 53 25.57 30.88 -11.73
N GLU A 54 25.24 29.68 -11.23
CA GLU A 54 26.08 28.50 -11.39
C GLU A 54 25.93 27.89 -12.80
N LYS A 55 27.04 27.53 -13.46
CA LYS A 55 27.04 26.73 -14.71
C LYS A 55 26.88 25.22 -14.47
N SER A 56 26.80 24.80 -13.20
CA SER A 56 26.79 23.39 -12.81
C SER A 56 25.38 22.81 -12.87
N ASP A 57 25.26 21.47 -12.99
CA ASP A 57 23.97 20.78 -12.86
C ASP A 57 23.50 20.83 -11.41
N TRP A 58 22.77 21.89 -11.09
CA TRP A 58 22.26 22.16 -9.76
C TRP A 58 21.28 21.08 -9.28
N TYR A 59 20.50 20.49 -10.20
CA TYR A 59 19.55 19.46 -9.84
C TYR A 59 20.30 18.25 -9.30
N LYS A 60 21.31 17.77 -10.02
CA LYS A 60 22.16 16.66 -9.57
C LYS A 60 22.86 16.98 -8.25
N LYS A 61 23.42 18.19 -8.12
CA LYS A 61 24.13 18.64 -6.92
C LYS A 61 23.25 18.59 -5.67
N VAL A 62 22.00 19.05 -5.78
CA VAL A 62 21.07 19.14 -4.65
C VAL A 62 20.34 17.82 -4.43
N PHE A 63 19.65 17.31 -5.46
CA PHE A 63 18.69 16.21 -5.35
C PHE A 63 19.31 14.83 -5.44
N LEU A 64 20.57 14.72 -5.87
CA LEU A 64 21.34 13.49 -5.88
C LEU A 64 22.56 13.56 -4.95
N ASN A 65 22.56 14.47 -3.98
CA ASN A 65 23.60 14.55 -2.97
C ASN A 65 23.72 13.22 -2.18
N PRO A 66 24.90 12.58 -2.08
CA PRO A 66 25.12 11.34 -1.31
C PRO A 66 24.68 11.38 0.15
N ASP A 67 24.60 12.57 0.75
CA ASP A 67 24.18 12.75 2.13
C ASP A 67 22.67 12.54 2.32
N LEU A 68 21.89 12.64 1.23
CA LEU A 68 20.44 12.37 1.27
C LEU A 68 20.13 10.89 1.57
N PRO A 69 18.90 10.61 2.05
CA PRO A 69 18.37 9.26 2.08
C PRO A 69 18.40 8.62 0.68
N LYS A 70 18.87 7.37 0.60
CA LYS A 70 19.05 6.65 -0.68
C LYS A 70 17.74 6.51 -1.46
N GLU A 71 16.62 6.41 -0.77
CA GLU A 71 15.27 6.37 -1.34
C GLU A 71 14.95 7.66 -2.09
N GLN A 72 15.33 8.81 -1.53
CA GLN A 72 15.12 10.11 -2.17
C GLN A 72 16.04 10.27 -3.38
N ILE A 73 17.31 9.85 -3.28
CA ILE A 73 18.26 9.85 -4.41
C ILE A 73 17.71 9.00 -5.56
N ALA A 74 17.19 7.80 -5.26
CA ALA A 74 16.58 6.93 -6.27
C ALA A 74 15.45 7.65 -7.00
N ILE A 75 14.45 8.17 -6.26
CA ILE A 75 13.29 8.87 -6.84
C ILE A 75 13.70 10.05 -7.71
N ASN A 76 14.62 10.88 -7.21
CA ASN A 76 15.09 12.07 -7.91
C ASN A 76 15.88 11.73 -9.19
N SER A 77 16.48 10.54 -9.27
CA SER A 77 17.16 10.06 -10.48
C SER A 77 16.22 9.46 -11.53
N GLY A 78 14.92 9.39 -11.26
CA GLY A 78 13.95 8.73 -12.12
C GLY A 78 13.84 7.22 -11.90
N LEU A 79 14.26 6.71 -10.74
CA LEU A 79 14.14 5.29 -10.35
C LEU A 79 13.37 5.13 -9.04
N ASN A 80 12.85 3.93 -8.78
CA ASN A 80 12.39 3.58 -7.44
C ASN A 80 13.28 2.47 -6.86
N MET A 81 13.25 2.33 -5.53
CA MET A 81 14.07 1.36 -4.80
C MET A 81 13.85 -0.09 -5.25
N LYS A 82 12.62 -0.45 -5.62
CA LYS A 82 12.28 -1.81 -6.07
C LYS A 82 12.97 -2.14 -7.39
N SER A 83 12.97 -1.20 -8.34
CA SER A 83 13.68 -1.36 -9.61
C SER A 83 15.18 -1.54 -9.42
N ILE A 84 15.81 -0.74 -8.56
CA ILE A 84 17.25 -0.88 -8.26
C ILE A 84 17.52 -2.23 -7.59
N THR A 85 16.75 -2.58 -6.57
CA THR A 85 16.96 -3.82 -5.81
C THR A 85 16.82 -5.04 -6.71
N ASN A 86 15.84 -5.07 -7.61
CA ASN A 86 15.65 -6.17 -8.55
C ASN A 86 16.76 -6.26 -9.60
N ALA A 87 17.26 -5.12 -10.09
CA ALA A 87 18.29 -5.11 -11.12
C ALA A 87 19.68 -5.47 -10.57
N PHE A 88 20.00 -5.05 -9.34
CA PHE A 88 21.33 -5.19 -8.75
C PHE A 88 21.38 -6.21 -7.61
N ASN A 89 20.26 -6.84 -7.25
CA ASN A 89 20.11 -7.73 -6.08
C ASN A 89 20.65 -7.12 -4.78
N SER A 90 20.56 -5.80 -4.63
CA SER A 90 21.14 -5.07 -3.51
C SER A 90 20.40 -3.76 -3.25
N SER A 91 20.24 -3.45 -1.97
CA SER A 91 19.70 -2.18 -1.47
C SER A 91 20.74 -1.37 -0.68
N LYS A 92 22.03 -1.70 -0.83
CA LYS A 92 23.14 -0.96 -0.19
C LYS A 92 23.20 0.48 -0.72
N LYS A 93 23.52 1.46 0.16
CA LYS A 93 23.44 2.89 -0.18
C LYS A 93 24.34 3.23 -1.36
N GLU A 94 25.54 2.67 -1.41
CA GLU A 94 26.54 2.93 -2.46
C GLU A 94 26.05 2.42 -3.82
N VAL A 95 25.43 1.24 -3.85
CA VAL A 95 24.84 0.65 -5.05
C VAL A 95 23.67 1.51 -5.56
N VAL A 96 22.82 1.98 -4.64
CA VAL A 96 21.68 2.85 -4.98
C VAL A 96 22.17 4.17 -5.56
N ILE A 97 23.17 4.81 -4.94
CA ILE A 97 23.76 6.06 -5.43
C ILE A 97 24.32 5.86 -6.84
N GLN A 98 25.13 4.82 -7.05
CA GLN A 98 25.73 4.54 -8.35
C GLN A 98 24.66 4.31 -9.43
N ALA A 99 23.67 3.45 -9.16
CA ALA A 99 22.58 3.19 -10.09
C ALA A 99 21.76 4.45 -10.41
N SER A 100 21.56 5.30 -9.40
CA SER A 100 20.84 6.57 -9.54
C SER A 100 21.63 7.56 -10.40
N TYR A 101 22.94 7.67 -10.20
CA TYR A 101 23.79 8.55 -11.02
C TYR A 101 23.81 8.12 -12.47
N ASP A 102 23.99 6.82 -12.72
CA ASP A 102 24.00 6.27 -14.07
C ASP A 102 22.66 6.50 -14.77
N ASN A 103 21.55 6.29 -14.06
CA ASN A 103 20.23 6.54 -14.63
C ASN A 103 19.96 8.01 -14.90
N TYR A 104 20.29 8.90 -13.98
CA TYR A 104 20.12 10.33 -14.15
C TYR A 104 20.91 10.86 -15.34
N ASN A 105 22.17 10.45 -15.51
CA ASN A 105 22.99 10.85 -16.66
C ASN A 105 22.36 10.37 -17.98
N ARG A 106 21.83 9.13 -18.03
CA ARG A 106 21.11 8.62 -19.22
C ARG A 106 19.82 9.40 -19.49
N LEU A 107 19.05 9.69 -18.45
CA LEU A 107 17.82 10.46 -18.53
C LEU A 107 18.09 11.87 -19.07
N GLN A 108 19.06 12.57 -18.50
CA GLN A 108 19.46 13.91 -18.93
C GLN A 108 19.91 13.92 -20.38
N LYS A 109 20.73 12.94 -20.80
CA LYS A 109 21.12 12.81 -22.21
C LYS A 109 19.90 12.64 -23.12
N THR A 110 19.00 11.72 -22.76
CA THR A 110 17.77 11.45 -23.53
C THR A 110 16.91 12.71 -23.66
N ILE A 111 16.75 13.46 -22.57
CA ILE A 111 16.00 14.72 -22.56
C ILE A 111 16.68 15.77 -23.45
N ASN A 112 17.99 15.94 -23.35
CA ASN A 112 18.73 16.90 -24.17
C ASN A 112 18.67 16.56 -25.66
N ASP A 113 18.77 15.28 -26.01
CA ASP A 113 18.63 14.80 -27.39
C ASP A 113 17.21 15.08 -27.92
N LEU A 114 16.17 14.88 -27.10
CA LEU A 114 14.78 15.19 -27.47
C LEU A 114 14.55 16.70 -27.65
N VAL A 115 15.10 17.53 -26.74
CA VAL A 115 14.97 18.99 -26.82
C VAL A 115 15.71 19.54 -28.03
N SER A 116 16.89 18.99 -28.37
CA SER A 116 17.69 19.45 -29.51
C SER A 116 17.10 19.05 -30.86
N ASN A 117 16.39 17.92 -30.93
CA ASN A 117 15.77 17.41 -32.15
C ASN A 117 14.29 17.83 -32.30
N GLY A 118 13.68 18.41 -31.25
CA GLY A 118 12.28 18.79 -31.22
C GLY A 118 12.03 20.14 -31.90
N ASN A 119 11.27 20.13 -33.00
CA ASN A 119 10.79 21.34 -33.68
C ASN A 119 10.11 22.31 -32.70
N ASN A 120 10.76 23.43 -32.34
CA ASN A 120 10.18 24.57 -31.60
C ASN A 120 9.32 24.18 -30.37
N PHE A 121 9.60 23.06 -29.72
CA PHE A 121 8.79 22.55 -28.63
C PHE A 121 9.21 23.20 -27.31
N GLU A 122 8.30 23.98 -26.72
CA GLU A 122 8.53 24.69 -25.47
C GLU A 122 7.63 24.13 -24.35
N ILE A 123 8.24 23.70 -23.25
CA ILE A 123 7.58 23.48 -21.96
C ILE A 123 8.16 24.49 -20.99
N LYS A 124 7.30 25.31 -20.39
CA LYS A 124 7.66 26.24 -19.32
C LYS A 124 6.94 25.87 -18.03
N LEU A 125 7.69 25.44 -17.02
CA LEU A 125 7.18 25.26 -15.66
C LEU A 125 7.60 26.46 -14.80
N SER A 126 6.63 27.29 -14.43
CA SER A 126 6.83 28.41 -13.51
C SER A 126 6.29 28.03 -12.12
N ILE A 127 7.15 28.08 -11.11
CA ILE A 127 6.78 27.74 -9.73
C ILE A 127 6.90 29.00 -8.88
N LYS A 128 5.78 29.44 -8.32
CA LYS A 128 5.71 30.57 -7.38
C LYS A 128 5.52 30.06 -5.95
N PHE A 129 6.38 30.50 -5.05
CA PHE A 129 6.27 30.24 -3.62
C PHE A 129 6.56 31.51 -2.82
N LYS A 130 5.55 31.97 -2.07
CA LYS A 130 5.54 33.31 -1.44
C LYS A 130 5.83 34.40 -2.49
N ASP A 131 6.82 35.25 -2.23
CA ASP A 131 7.20 36.36 -3.10
C ASP A 131 8.26 35.97 -4.14
N VAL A 132 8.66 34.70 -4.22
CA VAL A 132 9.65 34.22 -5.17
C VAL A 132 9.00 33.36 -6.25
N ALA A 133 9.46 33.53 -7.49
CA ALA A 133 9.10 32.69 -8.62
C ALA A 133 10.36 32.24 -9.35
N VAL A 134 10.39 30.97 -9.76
CA VAL A 134 11.44 30.43 -10.61
C VAL A 134 10.84 29.84 -11.87
N ASP A 135 11.53 30.05 -12.98
CA ASP A 135 11.24 29.41 -14.26
C ASP A 135 12.26 28.31 -14.50
N LEU A 136 11.76 27.12 -14.81
CA LEU A 136 12.58 26.00 -15.23
C LEU A 136 12.73 25.99 -16.75
N THR A 137 13.92 25.59 -17.22
CA THR A 137 14.14 25.26 -18.63
C THR A 137 13.30 24.04 -19.05
N VAL A 138 13.19 23.79 -20.36
CA VAL A 138 12.50 22.59 -20.88
C VAL A 138 13.10 21.31 -20.27
N ALA A 139 14.42 21.21 -20.23
CA ALA A 139 15.11 20.04 -19.68
C ALA A 139 14.85 19.87 -18.17
N GLU A 140 14.98 20.94 -17.39
CA GLU A 140 14.69 20.93 -15.95
C GLU A 140 13.22 20.57 -15.66
N SER A 141 12.28 21.11 -16.44
CA SER A 141 10.86 20.81 -16.35
C SER A 141 10.60 19.31 -16.56
N LEU A 142 11.21 18.72 -17.59
CA LEU A 142 11.05 17.29 -17.89
C LEU A 142 11.66 16.40 -16.80
N ILE A 143 12.80 16.79 -16.21
CA ILE A 143 13.38 16.08 -15.06
C ILE A 143 12.43 16.12 -13.87
N VAL A 144 11.93 17.30 -13.49
CA VAL A 144 10.99 17.47 -12.37
C VAL A 144 9.70 16.68 -12.59
N ILE A 145 9.14 16.69 -13.80
CA ILE A 145 7.97 15.88 -14.16
C ILE A 145 8.27 14.38 -14.00
N ASN A 146 9.44 13.92 -14.44
CA ASN A 146 9.83 12.52 -14.31
C ASN A 146 9.93 12.09 -12.83
N THR A 147 10.56 12.91 -11.98
CA THR A 147 10.65 12.65 -10.54
C THR A 147 9.26 12.48 -9.90
N ILE A 148 8.34 13.39 -10.22
CA ILE A 148 6.96 13.35 -9.72
C ILE A 148 6.24 12.08 -10.21
N ALA A 149 6.39 11.73 -11.49
CA ALA A 149 5.79 10.52 -12.06
C ALA A 149 6.31 9.25 -11.38
N VAL A 150 7.61 9.18 -11.14
CA VAL A 150 8.25 8.05 -10.45
C VAL A 150 7.78 7.96 -9.00
N LYS A 151 7.67 9.09 -8.29
CA LYS A 151 7.12 9.11 -6.93
C LYS A 151 5.67 8.63 -6.89
N ARG A 152 4.84 9.07 -7.85
CA ARG A 152 3.44 8.59 -7.96
C ARG A 152 3.36 7.08 -8.15
N ALA A 153 4.21 6.53 -9.01
CA ALA A 153 4.28 5.08 -9.25
C ALA A 153 4.72 4.31 -7.99
N GLU A 154 5.70 4.83 -7.26
CA GLU A 154 6.18 4.24 -6.00
C GLU A 154 5.10 4.23 -4.92
N ILE A 155 4.42 5.36 -4.69
CA ILE A 155 3.29 5.46 -3.75
C ILE A 155 2.21 4.44 -4.12
N ARG A 156 1.77 4.41 -5.39
CA ARG A 156 0.73 3.47 -5.85
C ARG A 156 1.14 2.01 -5.64
N GLY A 157 2.39 1.67 -5.97
CA GLY A 157 2.90 0.30 -5.83
C GLY A 157 2.99 -0.18 -4.38
N GLY A 158 3.33 0.72 -3.45
CA GLY A 158 3.44 0.39 -2.02
C GLY A 158 2.10 0.44 -1.26
N MET A 159 1.19 1.33 -1.65
CA MET A 159 0.03 1.66 -0.81
C MET A 159 -0.95 0.50 -0.64
N TRP A 160 -1.23 -0.28 -1.69
CA TRP A 160 -2.17 -1.41 -1.59
C TRP A 160 -1.73 -2.44 -0.54
N SER A 161 -0.43 -2.76 -0.50
CA SER A 161 0.14 -3.65 0.51
C SER A 161 0.14 -3.02 1.90
N ALA A 162 0.49 -1.73 1.99
CA ALA A 162 0.49 -1.00 3.26
C ALA A 162 -0.92 -0.90 3.88
N VAL A 163 -1.96 -0.76 3.05
CA VAL A 163 -3.36 -0.78 3.47
C VAL A 163 -3.74 -2.17 3.97
N GLY A 164 -3.45 -3.22 3.21
CA GLY A 164 -3.71 -4.61 3.62
C GLY A 164 -3.15 -4.91 5.01
N LYS A 165 -1.84 -4.68 5.21
CA LYS A 165 -1.16 -4.92 6.49
C LYS A 165 -1.77 -4.18 7.68
N GLN A 166 -2.35 -3.01 7.46
CA GLN A 166 -2.91 -2.18 8.54
C GLN A 166 -4.39 -2.44 8.81
N VAL A 167 -5.10 -3.08 7.88
CA VAL A 167 -6.56 -3.28 7.96
C VAL A 167 -6.94 -4.74 8.15
N GLU A 168 -6.14 -5.70 7.68
CA GLU A 168 -6.45 -7.14 7.73
C GLU A 168 -6.71 -7.65 9.16
N LYS A 169 -5.84 -7.33 10.12
CA LYS A 169 -6.03 -7.73 11.53
C LYS A 169 -7.26 -7.05 12.16
N PRO A 170 -7.42 -5.71 12.11
CA PRO A 170 -8.64 -5.06 12.58
C PRO A 170 -9.93 -5.56 11.93
N LEU A 171 -9.91 -5.89 10.63
CA LEU A 171 -11.04 -6.47 9.92
C LEU A 171 -11.45 -7.81 10.52
N MET A 172 -10.49 -8.70 10.79
CA MET A 172 -10.78 -9.98 11.45
C MET A 172 -11.34 -9.80 12.85
N THR A 173 -10.72 -8.94 13.65
CA THR A 173 -11.24 -8.62 14.99
C THR A 173 -12.67 -8.10 14.92
N THR A 174 -12.96 -7.21 13.96
CA THR A 174 -14.30 -6.66 13.74
C THR A 174 -15.30 -7.77 13.41
N LEU A 175 -14.95 -8.70 12.52
CA LEU A 175 -15.81 -9.83 12.17
C LEU A 175 -16.05 -10.78 13.36
N CYS A 176 -15.02 -11.07 14.15
CA CYS A 176 -15.18 -11.87 15.36
C CYS A 176 -16.13 -11.21 16.36
N MET A 177 -15.96 -9.91 16.63
CA MET A 177 -16.85 -9.14 17.51
C MET A 177 -18.27 -9.04 16.96
N LEU A 178 -18.43 -8.96 15.63
CA LEU A 178 -19.75 -8.90 14.98
C LEU A 178 -20.61 -10.14 15.26
N PHE A 179 -19.98 -11.31 15.40
CA PHE A 179 -20.64 -12.58 15.76
C PHE A 179 -20.37 -13.00 17.20
N ASN A 180 -20.02 -12.04 18.06
CA ASN A 180 -19.79 -12.21 19.49
C ASN A 180 -18.87 -13.40 19.82
N VAL A 181 -17.80 -13.59 19.04
CA VAL A 181 -16.73 -14.52 19.40
C VAL A 181 -16.07 -13.97 20.67
N PRO A 182 -15.98 -14.75 21.76
CA PRO A 182 -15.34 -14.26 22.99
C PRO A 182 -13.86 -13.97 22.76
N PHE A 183 -13.34 -12.92 23.39
CA PHE A 183 -12.00 -12.41 23.13
C PHE A 183 -10.89 -13.44 23.39
N GLU A 184 -11.07 -14.36 24.35
CA GLU A 184 -10.14 -15.44 24.62
C GLU A 184 -9.97 -16.43 23.45
N TYR A 185 -10.91 -16.44 22.49
CA TYR A 185 -10.81 -17.21 21.25
C TYR A 185 -10.16 -16.40 20.11
N HIS A 186 -9.83 -15.12 20.34
CA HIS A 186 -8.99 -14.32 19.46
C HIS A 186 -7.52 -14.58 19.85
N ALA A 187 -6.88 -15.55 19.21
CA ALA A 187 -5.47 -15.81 19.52
C ALA A 187 -4.60 -14.71 18.86
N GLN A 188 -4.25 -13.68 19.65
CA GLN A 188 -3.37 -12.59 19.25
C GLN A 188 -1.90 -12.78 19.68
N ASP A 189 -1.62 -13.78 20.53
CA ASP A 189 -0.30 -13.96 21.15
C ASP A 189 0.54 -15.10 20.56
N GLY A 190 1.77 -14.73 20.19
CA GLY A 190 2.97 -15.57 20.18
C GLY A 190 3.16 -16.51 18.99
N ASN A 191 3.80 -16.02 17.93
CA ASN A 191 4.56 -16.91 17.06
C ASN A 191 5.79 -17.41 17.85
N PRO A 192 6.07 -18.72 17.92
CA PRO A 192 7.43 -19.19 18.20
C PRO A 192 8.39 -18.58 17.17
N ASP A 193 9.63 -18.25 17.57
CA ASP A 193 10.67 -17.65 16.70
C ASP A 193 10.93 -18.40 15.39
N SER A 194 10.48 -19.66 15.27
CA SER A 194 10.60 -20.50 14.09
C SER A 194 9.42 -20.43 13.10
N PHE A 195 8.31 -19.75 13.46
CA PHE A 195 7.15 -19.58 12.58
C PHE A 195 7.08 -18.16 12.03
N ARG A 196 7.16 -18.07 10.69
CA ARG A 196 6.94 -16.83 9.93
C ARG A 196 5.56 -16.24 10.26
N GLU A 197 5.50 -14.90 10.31
CA GLU A 197 4.33 -14.06 10.62
C GLU A 197 3.00 -14.66 10.09
N VAL A 198 2.04 -14.89 10.97
CA VAL A 198 0.68 -15.36 10.62
C VAL A 198 -0.30 -14.20 10.82
N ASP A 199 -1.18 -13.96 9.84
CA ASP A 199 -2.09 -12.79 9.83
C ASP A 199 -3.06 -12.78 11.04
N PHE A 200 -3.63 -13.94 11.40
CA PHE A 200 -4.55 -14.08 12.54
C PHE A 200 -4.75 -15.57 12.95
N TYR A 201 -5.15 -15.80 14.20
CA TYR A 201 -5.63 -17.12 14.65
C TYR A 201 -6.99 -16.99 15.35
N VAL A 202 -7.85 -17.95 15.07
CA VAL A 202 -9.11 -18.17 15.80
C VAL A 202 -9.00 -19.49 16.54
N LEU A 203 -9.45 -19.55 17.79
CA LEU A 203 -9.50 -20.80 18.54
C LEU A 203 -10.87 -21.46 18.39
N SER A 204 -10.88 -22.78 18.27
CA SER A 204 -12.09 -23.60 18.42
C SER A 204 -12.37 -23.89 19.90
N LYS A 205 -13.58 -24.37 20.22
CA LYS A 205 -13.96 -24.80 21.59
C LYS A 205 -13.07 -25.93 22.12
N ASP A 206 -12.52 -26.75 21.24
CA ASP A 206 -11.57 -27.82 21.55
C ASP A 206 -10.12 -27.34 21.68
N GLY A 207 -9.87 -26.02 21.58
CA GLY A 207 -8.55 -25.41 21.77
C GLY A 207 -7.64 -25.49 20.54
N LYS A 208 -8.13 -25.99 19.39
CA LYS A 208 -7.36 -26.01 18.15
C LYS A 208 -7.14 -24.58 17.63
N LYS A 209 -5.87 -24.23 17.36
CA LYS A 209 -5.46 -22.99 16.67
C LYS A 209 -5.78 -23.07 15.18
N LEU A 210 -6.74 -22.29 14.73
CA LEU A 210 -7.16 -22.22 13.33
C LEU A 210 -6.45 -21.04 12.67
N ARG A 211 -5.44 -21.36 11.86
CA ARG A 211 -4.73 -20.36 11.06
C ARG A 211 -5.71 -19.66 10.13
N THR A 212 -5.76 -18.34 10.22
CA THR A 212 -6.59 -17.50 9.37
C THR A 212 -5.70 -16.58 8.55
N GLU A 213 -5.92 -16.57 7.25
CA GLU A 213 -5.22 -15.71 6.31
C GLU A 213 -6.23 -14.74 5.71
N VAL A 214 -5.85 -13.46 5.64
CA VAL A 214 -6.74 -12.38 5.21
C VAL A 214 -6.07 -11.67 4.06
N LYS A 215 -6.83 -11.39 3.00
CA LYS A 215 -6.30 -10.67 1.84
C LYS A 215 -7.34 -9.70 1.28
N LEU A 216 -7.08 -8.41 1.46
CA LEU A 216 -7.87 -7.33 0.83
C LEU A 216 -7.47 -7.16 -0.65
N MET A 217 -7.80 -8.16 -1.48
CA MET A 217 -7.32 -8.26 -2.86
C MET A 217 -8.46 -8.29 -3.89
N GLY A 218 -8.10 -7.92 -5.12
CA GLY A 218 -9.00 -8.00 -6.28
C GLY A 218 -9.12 -9.40 -6.89
N LYS A 219 -10.14 -9.56 -7.73
CA LYS A 219 -10.45 -10.82 -8.42
C LYS A 219 -9.25 -11.27 -9.27
N GLY A 220 -8.70 -12.46 -8.96
CA GLY A 220 -7.67 -13.11 -9.79
C GLY A 220 -6.22 -12.84 -9.41
N ASN A 221 -5.93 -12.30 -8.22
CA ASN A 221 -4.54 -12.14 -7.76
C ASN A 221 -3.88 -13.54 -7.55
N PRO A 222 -2.77 -13.85 -8.26
CA PRO A 222 -2.00 -15.09 -8.07
C PRO A 222 -1.56 -15.31 -6.62
N GLU A 223 -1.27 -14.25 -5.87
CA GLU A 223 -0.87 -14.31 -4.46
C GLU A 223 -1.94 -14.99 -3.57
N SER A 224 -3.23 -14.93 -3.97
CA SER A 224 -4.31 -15.65 -3.27
C SER A 224 -4.18 -17.15 -3.41
N ALA A 225 -3.80 -17.61 -4.61
CA ALA A 225 -3.59 -19.03 -4.86
C ALA A 225 -2.36 -19.50 -4.08
N ASP A 226 -1.26 -18.74 -4.12
CA ASP A 226 -0.06 -19.06 -3.35
C ASP A 226 -0.33 -19.12 -1.84
N ALA A 227 -1.13 -18.18 -1.32
CA ALA A 227 -1.53 -18.20 0.08
C ALA A 227 -2.32 -19.47 0.44
N ILE A 228 -3.32 -19.85 -0.37
CA ILE A 228 -4.12 -21.06 -0.13
C ILE A 228 -3.24 -22.32 -0.23
N PHE A 229 -2.43 -22.48 -1.28
CA PHE A 229 -1.64 -23.69 -1.51
C PHE A 229 -0.44 -23.84 -0.58
N ALA A 230 0.34 -22.77 -0.41
CA ALA A 230 1.60 -22.86 0.32
C ALA A 230 1.37 -22.86 1.84
N ARG A 231 0.28 -22.23 2.30
CA ARG A 231 0.03 -22.04 3.74
C ARG A 231 -1.09 -22.90 4.29
N GLN A 232 -2.00 -23.39 3.44
CA GLN A 232 -3.17 -24.21 3.78
C GLN A 232 -3.85 -23.72 5.07
N PRO A 233 -4.28 -22.44 5.13
CA PRO A 233 -4.93 -21.92 6.32
C PRO A 233 -6.25 -22.65 6.58
N ALA A 234 -6.70 -22.71 7.82
CA ALA A 234 -8.03 -23.24 8.11
C ALA A 234 -9.12 -22.33 7.54
N ILE A 235 -8.88 -21.01 7.58
CA ILE A 235 -9.79 -19.97 7.11
C ILE A 235 -9.04 -19.06 6.13
N PHE A 236 -9.60 -18.85 4.93
CA PHE A 236 -9.13 -17.89 3.96
C PHE A 236 -10.18 -16.82 3.69
N LEU A 237 -9.93 -15.60 4.15
CA LEU A 237 -10.83 -14.47 3.93
C LEU A 237 -10.28 -13.55 2.86
N ALA A 238 -11.12 -13.19 1.90
CA ALA A 238 -10.77 -12.19 0.90
C ALA A 238 -11.93 -11.24 0.60
N ASP A 239 -11.56 -10.08 0.06
CA ASP A 239 -12.52 -9.13 -0.50
C ASP A 239 -13.22 -9.71 -1.74
N LYS A 240 -12.46 -10.21 -2.74
CA LYS A 240 -12.99 -10.97 -3.90
C LYS A 240 -12.21 -12.26 -4.12
N LEU A 241 -12.92 -13.33 -4.51
CA LEU A 241 -12.33 -14.60 -4.91
C LEU A 241 -12.69 -14.94 -6.36
N SER A 242 -11.74 -15.52 -7.10
CA SER A 242 -12.07 -16.15 -8.39
C SER A 242 -12.65 -17.54 -8.17
N ASP A 243 -13.38 -18.07 -9.16
CA ASP A 243 -13.92 -19.44 -9.08
C ASP A 243 -12.80 -20.48 -8.96
N LYS A 244 -11.63 -20.20 -9.56
CA LYS A 244 -10.44 -21.02 -9.39
C LYS A 244 -9.97 -21.03 -7.94
N ASN A 245 -9.94 -19.87 -7.26
CA ASN A 245 -9.55 -19.83 -5.84
C ASN A 245 -10.53 -20.61 -4.95
N LYS A 246 -11.84 -20.51 -5.21
CA LYS A 246 -12.88 -21.25 -4.45
C LYS A 246 -12.70 -22.76 -4.59
N LYS A 247 -12.55 -23.24 -5.83
CA LYS A 247 -12.27 -24.66 -6.11
C LYS A 247 -10.98 -25.15 -5.45
N GLN A 248 -9.93 -24.32 -5.45
CA GLN A 248 -8.65 -24.67 -4.81
C GLN A 248 -8.78 -24.76 -3.29
N ALA A 249 -9.51 -23.83 -2.67
CA ALA A 249 -9.79 -23.88 -1.24
C ALA A 249 -10.61 -25.13 -0.89
N GLU A 250 -11.63 -25.47 -1.69
CA GLU A 250 -12.43 -26.69 -1.52
C GLU A 250 -11.57 -27.96 -1.63
N MET A 251 -10.69 -28.06 -2.62
CA MET A 251 -9.76 -29.20 -2.79
C MET A 251 -8.82 -29.38 -1.60
N LEU A 252 -8.44 -28.29 -0.93
CA LEU A 252 -7.53 -28.28 0.22
C LEU A 252 -8.27 -28.25 1.56
N ASN A 253 -9.60 -28.40 1.56
CA ASN A 253 -10.46 -28.31 2.74
C ASN A 253 -10.25 -27.00 3.56
N VAL A 254 -9.96 -25.91 2.85
CA VAL A 254 -9.82 -24.55 3.40
C VAL A 254 -11.20 -23.88 3.38
N GLN A 255 -11.64 -23.36 4.52
CA GLN A 255 -12.87 -22.59 4.61
C GLN A 255 -12.67 -21.19 4.04
N TRP A 256 -13.29 -20.89 2.90
CA TRP A 256 -13.12 -19.61 2.22
C TRP A 256 -14.29 -18.66 2.47
N ILE A 257 -14.00 -17.35 2.54
CA ILE A 257 -14.99 -16.27 2.70
C ILE A 257 -14.72 -15.19 1.66
N GLU A 258 -15.75 -14.80 0.91
CA GLU A 258 -15.72 -13.65 0.01
C GLU A 258 -16.62 -12.55 0.58
N LEU A 259 -16.01 -11.48 1.11
CA LEU A 259 -16.77 -10.41 1.79
C LEU A 259 -17.58 -9.55 0.83
N ARG A 260 -17.02 -9.24 -0.35
CA ARG A 260 -17.75 -8.49 -1.38
C ARG A 260 -18.65 -9.41 -2.20
N ASN A 261 -19.58 -10.04 -1.49
CA ASN A 261 -20.71 -10.77 -2.02
C ASN A 261 -21.94 -10.43 -1.18
N LYS A 262 -23.14 -10.64 -1.72
CA LYS A 262 -24.38 -10.42 -0.97
C LYS A 262 -24.40 -11.33 0.25
N GLY A 263 -24.37 -10.73 1.45
CA GLY A 263 -24.27 -11.47 2.71
C GLY A 263 -22.91 -12.14 2.94
N GLY A 264 -21.83 -11.69 2.28
CA GLY A 264 -20.50 -12.29 2.39
C GLY A 264 -19.98 -12.39 3.83
N TYR A 265 -20.25 -11.38 4.66
CA TYR A 265 -19.91 -11.41 6.08
C TYR A 265 -20.67 -12.49 6.87
N LYS A 266 -21.89 -12.90 6.45
CA LYS A 266 -22.65 -13.97 7.12
C LYS A 266 -22.03 -15.34 6.92
N ARG A 267 -21.35 -15.55 5.78
CA ARG A 267 -20.57 -16.77 5.55
C ARG A 267 -19.47 -16.96 6.59
N PHE A 268 -18.95 -15.88 7.18
CA PHE A 268 -17.99 -16.01 8.27
C PHE A 268 -18.59 -16.81 9.43
N GLN A 269 -19.85 -16.55 9.80
CA GLN A 269 -20.54 -17.30 10.85
C GLN A 269 -20.71 -18.78 10.51
N GLU A 270 -21.06 -19.11 9.26
CA GLU A 270 -21.13 -20.49 8.77
C GLU A 270 -19.79 -21.21 8.98
N VAL A 271 -18.69 -20.52 8.66
CA VAL A 271 -17.32 -21.03 8.86
C VAL A 271 -17.00 -21.22 10.34
N LEU A 272 -17.36 -20.26 11.20
CA LEU A 272 -17.17 -20.39 12.65
C LEU A 272 -17.90 -21.62 13.20
N ASN A 273 -19.14 -21.85 12.78
CA ASN A 273 -19.92 -23.02 13.17
C ASN A 273 -19.29 -24.33 12.66
N ALA A 274 -18.89 -24.36 11.40
CA ALA A 274 -18.25 -25.54 10.79
C ALA A 274 -16.92 -25.91 11.46
N LEU A 275 -16.19 -24.92 11.97
CA LEU A 275 -14.91 -25.10 12.65
C LEU A 275 -15.02 -25.15 14.19
N ASN A 276 -16.24 -25.28 14.72
CA ASN A 276 -16.51 -25.37 16.15
C ASN A 276 -15.95 -24.18 16.97
N VAL A 277 -16.01 -22.97 16.42
CA VAL A 277 -15.64 -21.73 17.11
C VAL A 277 -16.87 -21.17 17.84
N PRO A 278 -16.77 -20.77 19.12
CA PRO A 278 -17.88 -20.15 19.84
C PRO A 278 -18.26 -18.81 19.20
N ASN A 279 -19.53 -18.67 18.86
CA ASN A 279 -20.11 -17.49 18.26
C ASN A 279 -21.62 -17.45 18.56
N SER A 280 -22.26 -16.33 18.27
CA SER A 280 -23.71 -16.19 18.23
C SER A 280 -24.15 -15.30 17.07
N ASP A 281 -25.44 -15.32 16.76
CA ASP A 281 -26.00 -14.52 15.68
C ASP A 281 -25.73 -13.02 15.89
N LEU A 282 -25.55 -12.32 14.78
CA LEU A 282 -25.55 -10.86 14.76
C LEU A 282 -26.90 -10.37 15.28
N ASN A 283 -26.88 -9.61 16.37
CA ASN A 283 -28.05 -8.92 16.91
C ASN A 283 -28.00 -7.43 16.52
N GLY A 284 -29.11 -6.93 15.96
CA GLY A 284 -29.26 -5.50 15.61
C GLY A 284 -28.87 -5.15 14.16
N ASP A 285 -28.79 -3.85 13.90
CA ASP A 285 -28.41 -3.30 12.59
C ASP A 285 -26.88 -3.42 12.36
N LEU A 286 -26.49 -3.82 11.16
CA LEU A 286 -25.09 -4.01 10.79
C LEU A 286 -24.27 -2.72 10.95
N ASN A 287 -24.79 -1.58 10.48
CA ASN A 287 -24.02 -0.33 10.49
C ASN A 287 -23.82 0.16 11.92
N THR A 288 -24.88 0.13 12.73
CA THR A 288 -24.79 0.50 14.15
C THR A 288 -23.78 -0.37 14.89
N ARG A 289 -23.81 -1.69 14.68
CA ARG A 289 -22.85 -2.60 15.32
C ARG A 289 -21.42 -2.37 14.84
N LEU A 290 -21.21 -2.11 13.55
CA LEU A 290 -19.89 -1.78 13.02
C LEU A 290 -19.33 -0.49 13.63
N ASP A 291 -20.17 0.54 13.82
CA ASP A 291 -19.75 1.79 14.46
C ASP A 291 -19.29 1.57 15.91
N GLU A 292 -20.05 0.81 16.69
CA GLU A 292 -19.72 0.48 18.08
C GLU A 292 -18.42 -0.31 18.18
N ILE A 293 -18.30 -1.39 17.41
CA ILE A 293 -17.11 -2.27 17.40
C ILE A 293 -15.87 -1.49 16.98
N LEU A 294 -15.98 -0.65 15.95
CA LEU A 294 -14.83 0.11 15.47
C LEU A 294 -14.41 1.23 16.42
N LYS A 295 -15.33 1.81 17.21
CA LYS A 295 -14.93 2.72 18.30
C LYS A 295 -14.13 1.97 19.37
N GLU A 296 -14.58 0.79 19.76
CA GLU A 296 -13.88 -0.05 20.74
C GLU A 296 -12.48 -0.46 20.26
N ILE A 297 -12.35 -0.96 19.02
CA ILE A 297 -11.07 -1.39 18.44
C ILE A 297 -10.04 -0.26 18.39
N TYR A 298 -10.49 0.99 18.18
CA TYR A 298 -9.62 2.14 18.03
C TYR A 298 -9.55 3.04 19.28
N GLY A 299 -10.24 2.68 20.37
CA GLY A 299 -10.15 3.36 21.67
C GLY A 299 -10.83 4.73 21.73
N GLU A 300 -12.01 4.87 21.11
CA GLU A 300 -12.83 6.10 21.10
C GLU A 300 -14.06 6.06 22.00
#